data_AF-A0A956CR13-F1
#
_entry.id   AF-A0A956CR13-F1
#
_cell.length_a   1.000
_cell.length_b   1.000
_cell.length_c   1.000
_cell.angle_alpha   90.00
_cell.angle_beta   90.00
_cell.angle_gamma   90.00
#
_symmetry.space_group_name_H-M   'P 1'
#
loop_
_entity.id
_entity.type
_entity.pdbx_description
1 polymer ?
#
loop_
_entity_poly.entity_id
_entity_poly.type
_entity_poly.pdbx_seq_one_letter_code
_entity_poly.pdbx_strand_id
1 'polypeptide(L)'
;MRFAVVFGVVLAACASSGTTEDGDAWLVGGKGDSSIDAVVVNFRFKSEFDVPTSGSRMVENQIEEQLLYTVGQLNGDRSVSRLDLLEILDVTRTHVDGHVHVAYEARVPVAWGRPKSVPTTYDLVFPRSMSLAGQETFTAKYKGKCVEEGAHDVDVDSMWYDFRP
;
A
#
# COMPACT_ATOMS: atom_id res chain seq x y z
N MET A 1 0.50 12.63 24.57
CA MET A 1 -0.35 11.54 24.06
C MET A 1 -1.38 12.17 23.14
N ARG A 2 -1.25 12.03 21.82
CA ARG A 2 -2.23 12.54 20.84
C ARG A 2 -2.51 11.42 19.84
N PHE A 3 -3.77 11.05 19.71
CA PHE A 3 -4.26 10.08 18.73
C PHE A 3 -4.78 10.86 17.51
N ALA A 4 -4.42 10.42 16.30
CA ALA A 4 -5.07 10.88 15.07
C ALA A 4 -6.22 9.92 14.75
N VAL A 5 -7.39 10.48 14.44
CA VAL A 5 -8.58 9.77 13.95
C VAL A 5 -8.72 10.12 12.48
N VAL A 6 -8.93 9.11 11.62
CA VAL A 6 -9.18 9.30 10.18
C VAL A 6 -10.64 8.97 9.89
N PHE A 7 -11.34 9.90 9.24
CA PHE A 7 -12.64 9.68 8.62
C PHE A 7 -12.43 9.44 7.11
N GLY A 8 -13.00 8.37 6.57
CA GLY A 8 -12.94 8.06 5.14
C GLY A 8 -13.93 8.86 4.31
N VAL A 9 -13.48 9.42 3.20
CA VAL A 9 -14.34 9.85 2.08
C VAL A 9 -13.78 9.26 0.79
N VAL A 10 -14.68 8.68 0.00
CA VAL A 10 -14.45 8.00 -1.28
C VAL A 10 -14.49 9.00 -2.45
N LEU A 11 -13.69 8.70 -3.49
CA LEU A 11 -13.50 9.33 -4.81
C LEU A 11 -12.34 10.34 -4.92
N ALA A 12 -11.11 9.82 -4.97
CA ALA A 12 -10.00 10.47 -5.66
C ALA A 12 -9.79 9.78 -7.02
N ALA A 13 -10.16 10.45 -8.10
CA ALA A 13 -9.67 10.13 -9.44
C ALA A 13 -8.39 10.96 -9.62
N CYS A 14 -7.23 10.34 -9.36
CA CYS A 14 -5.88 10.88 -9.58
C CYS A 14 -5.67 12.31 -9.03
N ALA A 15 -5.38 12.47 -7.74
CA ALA A 15 -5.10 13.78 -7.14
C ALA A 15 -3.61 13.96 -6.82
N SER A 16 -3.01 15.00 -7.38
CA SER A 16 -1.69 15.52 -7.03
C SER A 16 -1.66 16.03 -5.59
N SER A 17 -0.64 15.65 -4.82
CA SER A 17 -0.53 15.92 -3.38
C SER A 17 -0.32 17.40 -3.04
N GLY A 18 -1.15 17.89 -2.11
CA GLY A 18 -1.07 19.19 -1.44
C GLY A 18 -0.23 19.17 -0.16
N THR A 19 0.01 20.36 0.39
CA THR A 19 1.12 20.77 1.27
C THR A 19 1.13 20.31 2.75
N THR A 20 2.36 20.29 3.26
CA THR A 20 3.03 19.92 4.53
C THR A 20 2.41 20.28 5.89
N GLU A 21 2.55 19.36 6.86
CA GLU A 21 2.93 19.62 8.29
C GLU A 21 3.72 18.42 8.87
N ASP A 22 4.91 18.69 9.43
CA ASP A 22 6.04 17.81 9.80
C ASP A 22 5.73 16.44 10.47
N GLY A 23 6.33 15.38 9.90
CA GLY A 23 6.33 14.01 10.43
C GLY A 23 7.75 13.54 10.76
N ASP A 24 7.94 13.04 11.99
CA ASP A 24 9.24 12.67 12.53
C ASP A 24 9.91 11.51 11.78
N ALA A 25 11.01 11.80 11.07
CA ALA A 25 11.87 10.81 10.44
C ALA A 25 12.82 10.19 11.48
N TRP A 26 12.71 8.87 11.70
CA TRP A 26 13.68 8.10 12.49
C TRP A 26 14.69 7.46 11.55
N LEU A 27 15.96 7.89 11.64
CA LEU A 27 17.08 7.21 10.97
C LEU A 27 17.28 5.84 11.61
N VAL A 28 16.82 4.78 10.95
CA VAL A 28 17.08 3.40 11.39
C VAL A 28 18.58 3.12 11.21
N GLY A 29 19.29 3.04 12.34
CA GLY A 29 20.72 2.75 12.38
C GLY A 29 21.02 1.30 12.03
N GLY A 30 21.49 1.08 10.81
CA GLY A 30 22.10 -0.16 10.34
C GLY A 30 22.73 0.09 8.97
N LYS A 31 24.02 -0.22 8.79
CA LYS A 31 24.71 -0.06 7.50
C LYS A 31 24.04 -0.95 6.45
N GLY A 32 23.28 -0.35 5.55
CA GLY A 32 22.72 -1.01 4.36
C GLY A 32 21.43 -0.32 3.94
N ASP A 33 21.52 0.55 2.93
CA ASP A 33 20.44 1.14 2.11
C ASP A 33 20.30 2.66 2.15
N SER A 34 21.23 3.37 2.78
CA SER A 34 21.45 4.77 2.40
C SER A 34 22.17 4.80 1.04
N SER A 35 21.43 4.78 -0.05
CA SER A 35 21.86 5.62 -1.18
C SER A 35 22.06 7.03 -0.62
N ILE A 36 23.04 7.79 -1.13
CA ILE A 36 23.18 9.23 -0.81
C ILE A 36 21.85 9.99 -1.01
N ASP A 37 20.94 9.42 -1.80
CA ASP A 37 19.71 10.03 -2.26
C ASP A 37 18.42 9.56 -1.55
N ALA A 38 18.47 8.65 -0.57
CA ALA A 38 17.25 8.15 0.09
C ALA A 38 17.29 8.22 1.62
N VAL A 39 16.14 8.50 2.23
CA VAL A 39 15.92 8.40 3.69
C VAL A 39 14.93 7.30 3.99
N VAL A 40 15.16 6.54 5.05
CA VAL A 40 14.21 5.51 5.48
C VAL A 40 13.14 6.16 6.36
N VAL A 41 11.87 5.95 5.99
CA VAL A 41 10.69 6.38 6.75
C VAL A 41 9.81 5.17 7.04
N ASN A 42 9.06 5.20 8.13
CA ASN A 42 8.18 4.09 8.51
C ASN A 42 6.73 4.47 8.22
N PHE A 43 6.16 3.88 7.19
CA PHE A 43 4.73 4.01 6.94
C PHE A 43 4.00 3.13 7.93
N ARG A 44 3.06 3.72 8.66
CA ARG A 44 2.17 2.99 9.57
C ARG A 44 0.73 3.33 9.21
N PHE A 45 -0.05 2.33 8.85
CA PHE A 45 -1.40 2.54 8.35
C PHE A 45 -2.31 1.37 8.69
N LYS A 46 -3.61 1.62 8.58
CA LYS A 46 -4.65 0.61 8.64
C LYS A 46 -5.23 0.41 7.25
N SER A 47 -5.57 -0.83 6.94
CA SER A 47 -6.23 -1.19 5.69
C SER A 47 -7.13 -2.39 5.91
N GLU A 48 -7.91 -2.72 4.90
CA GLU A 48 -8.89 -3.78 4.97
C GLU A 48 -9.14 -4.40 3.59
N PHE A 49 -9.48 -5.69 3.57
CA PHE A 49 -9.99 -6.36 2.38
C PHE A 49 -11.00 -7.46 2.73
N ASP A 50 -11.76 -7.87 1.72
CA ASP A 50 -12.63 -9.03 1.77
C ASP A 50 -12.01 -10.20 1.01
N VAL A 51 -12.13 -11.41 1.56
CA VAL A 51 -11.67 -12.66 0.93
C VAL A 51 -12.74 -13.74 1.10
N PRO A 52 -12.93 -14.68 0.16
CA PRO A 52 -13.87 -15.79 0.35
C PRO A 52 -13.48 -16.63 1.57
N THR A 53 -14.46 -17.18 2.28
CA THR A 53 -14.20 -18.01 3.48
C THR A 53 -13.29 -19.21 3.18
N SER A 54 -13.33 -19.74 1.95
CA SER A 54 -12.41 -20.81 1.51
C SER A 54 -10.95 -20.37 1.44
N GLY A 55 -10.68 -19.08 1.19
CA GLY A 55 -9.34 -18.49 1.09
C GLY A 55 -8.83 -17.87 2.40
N SER A 56 -9.66 -17.77 3.44
CA SER A 56 -9.33 -17.06 4.68
C SER A 56 -8.37 -17.82 5.62
N ARG A 57 -7.76 -18.92 5.18
CA ARG A 57 -6.78 -19.70 5.98
C ARG A 57 -5.39 -19.08 5.97
N MET A 58 -5.07 -18.24 4.99
CA MET A 58 -3.74 -17.62 4.82
C MET A 58 -3.87 -16.10 4.72
N VAL A 59 -4.52 -15.47 5.71
CA VAL A 59 -4.81 -14.03 5.68
C VAL A 59 -3.54 -13.18 5.70
N GLU A 60 -2.48 -13.62 6.38
CA GLU A 60 -1.19 -12.96 6.40
C GLU A 60 -0.58 -12.87 5.00
N ASN A 61 -0.59 -13.97 4.24
CA ASN A 61 -0.15 -13.98 2.83
C ASN A 61 -1.02 -13.04 1.98
N GLN A 62 -2.34 -12.97 2.24
CA GLN A 62 -3.24 -12.08 1.51
C GLN A 62 -3.00 -10.59 1.85
N ILE A 63 -2.58 -10.29 3.10
CA ILE A 63 -2.10 -8.96 3.47
C ILE A 63 -0.83 -8.65 2.67
N GLU A 64 0.16 -9.54 2.66
CA GLU A 64 1.40 -9.35 1.90
C GLU A 64 1.14 -9.15 0.39
N GLU A 65 0.25 -9.96 -0.20
CA GLU A 65 -0.20 -9.83 -1.59
C GLU A 65 -0.87 -8.48 -1.85
N GLN A 66 -1.75 -8.01 -0.96
CA GLN A 66 -2.36 -6.69 -1.08
C GLN A 66 -1.28 -5.59 -1.03
N LEU A 67 -0.29 -5.76 -0.15
CA LEU A 67 0.80 -4.80 0.04
C LEU A 67 1.81 -4.79 -1.11
N LEU A 68 1.79 -5.75 -2.03
CA LEU A 68 2.55 -5.64 -3.29
C LEU A 68 2.16 -4.39 -4.08
N TYR A 69 0.92 -3.93 -3.98
CA TYR A 69 0.47 -2.69 -4.64
C TYR A 69 1.18 -1.43 -4.12
N THR A 70 1.88 -1.51 -2.98
CA THR A 70 2.75 -0.40 -2.53
C THR A 70 3.95 -0.22 -3.45
N VAL A 71 4.46 -1.30 -4.08
CA VAL A 71 5.65 -1.26 -4.92
C VAL A 71 5.42 -0.32 -6.09
N GLY A 72 4.33 -0.54 -6.83
CA GLY A 72 4.03 0.31 -7.95
C GLY A 72 3.85 1.77 -7.54
N GLN A 73 2.98 2.02 -6.59
CA GLN A 73 2.67 3.38 -6.14
C GLN A 73 3.92 4.15 -5.71
N LEU A 74 4.79 3.52 -4.90
CA LEU A 74 6.01 4.15 -4.41
C LEU A 74 7.07 4.32 -5.50
N ASN A 75 7.16 3.40 -6.46
CA ASN A 75 8.06 3.54 -7.61
C ASN A 75 7.75 4.83 -8.40
N GLY A 76 6.46 5.18 -8.53
CA GLY A 76 6.03 6.46 -9.12
C GLY A 76 6.61 7.69 -8.42
N ASP A 77 6.90 7.58 -7.13
CA ASP A 77 7.49 8.64 -6.32
C ASP A 77 9.01 8.55 -6.15
N ARG A 78 9.66 7.62 -6.86
CA ARG A 78 11.08 7.27 -6.72
C ARG A 78 11.41 6.71 -5.34
N SER A 79 10.51 5.89 -4.82
CA SER A 79 10.63 5.30 -3.48
C SER A 79 10.36 3.80 -3.54
N VAL A 80 10.85 3.06 -2.55
CA VAL A 80 10.71 1.59 -2.52
C VAL A 80 10.28 1.13 -1.15
N SER A 81 9.21 0.35 -1.09
CA SER A 81 8.80 -0.38 0.12
C SER A 81 9.74 -1.55 0.41
N ARG A 82 10.23 -1.63 1.64
CA ARG A 82 10.95 -2.80 2.17
C ARG A 82 9.95 -3.80 2.75
N LEU A 83 9.22 -4.47 1.87
CA LEU A 83 8.22 -5.48 2.27
C LEU A 83 8.85 -6.68 2.98
N ASP A 84 10.15 -6.92 2.79
CA ASP A 84 10.93 -7.90 3.55
C ASP A 84 11.10 -7.54 5.04
N LEU A 85 10.82 -6.28 5.40
CA LEU A 85 10.79 -5.75 6.76
C LEU A 85 9.37 -5.35 7.20
N LEU A 86 8.33 -5.87 6.52
CA LEU A 86 6.94 -5.65 6.90
C LEU A 86 6.70 -6.17 8.33
N GLU A 87 6.04 -5.35 9.14
CA GLU A 87 5.46 -5.76 10.41
C GLU A 87 3.94 -5.64 10.34
N ILE A 88 3.24 -6.76 10.54
CA ILE A 88 1.79 -6.78 10.76
C ILE A 88 1.55 -6.58 12.26
N LEU A 89 0.97 -5.44 12.62
CA LEU A 89 0.83 -5.00 14.02
C LEU A 89 -0.46 -5.52 14.68
N ASP A 90 -1.54 -5.59 13.92
CA ASP A 90 -2.84 -6.10 14.37
C ASP A 90 -3.62 -6.68 13.18
N VAL A 91 -4.42 -7.72 13.42
CA VAL A 91 -5.31 -8.32 12.43
C VAL A 91 -6.62 -8.73 13.09
N THR A 92 -7.73 -8.20 12.58
CA THR A 92 -9.08 -8.60 12.93
C THR A 92 -9.74 -9.30 11.75
N ARG A 93 -10.44 -10.41 12.03
CA ARG A 93 -11.17 -11.21 11.04
C ARG A 93 -12.64 -11.31 11.45
N THR A 94 -13.54 -10.93 10.57
CA THR A 94 -14.98 -11.01 10.79
C THR A 94 -15.62 -11.82 9.66
N HIS A 95 -16.29 -12.91 10.00
CA HIS A 95 -17.02 -13.71 9.01
C HIS A 95 -18.35 -13.03 8.71
N VAL A 96 -18.62 -12.80 7.42
CA VAL A 96 -19.83 -12.14 6.93
C VAL A 96 -20.27 -12.92 5.68
N ASP A 97 -21.46 -13.51 5.68
CA ASP A 97 -22.13 -14.10 4.51
C ASP A 97 -21.20 -14.66 3.40
N GLY A 98 -20.48 -15.74 3.72
CA GLY A 98 -19.63 -16.47 2.76
C GLY A 98 -18.25 -15.85 2.50
N HIS A 99 -17.95 -14.67 3.04
CA HIS A 99 -16.63 -14.05 3.02
C HIS A 99 -16.10 -13.74 4.43
N VAL A 100 -14.82 -13.41 4.49
CA VAL A 100 -14.15 -12.92 5.68
C VAL A 100 -13.68 -11.51 5.37
N HIS A 101 -14.18 -10.57 6.15
CA HIS A 101 -13.66 -9.22 6.21
C HIS A 101 -12.40 -9.21 7.09
N VAL A 102 -11.31 -8.74 6.53
CA VAL A 102 -10.01 -8.60 7.20
C VAL A 102 -9.73 -7.11 7.36
N ALA A 103 -9.50 -6.68 8.58
CA ALA A 103 -8.95 -5.36 8.90
C ALA A 103 -7.61 -5.55 9.57
N TYR A 104 -6.59 -4.78 9.18
CA TYR A 104 -5.24 -4.91 9.73
C TYR A 104 -4.57 -3.55 9.90
N GLU A 105 -3.53 -3.56 10.74
CA GLU A 105 -2.59 -2.47 10.88
C GLU A 105 -1.19 -2.98 10.51
N ALA A 106 -0.46 -2.22 9.69
CA ALA A 106 0.87 -2.58 9.23
C ALA A 106 1.87 -1.45 9.45
N ARG A 107 3.15 -1.83 9.57
CA ARG A 107 4.30 -0.94 9.46
C ARG A 107 5.22 -1.42 8.35
N VAL A 108 5.53 -0.55 7.41
CA VAL A 108 6.42 -0.83 6.28
C VAL A 108 7.52 0.23 6.24
N PRO A 109 8.80 -0.16 6.35
CA PRO A 109 9.88 0.75 6.06
C PRO A 109 9.89 1.09 4.56
N VAL A 110 10.08 2.35 4.23
CA VAL A 110 10.12 2.87 2.86
C VAL A 110 11.43 3.63 2.68
N ALA A 111 12.21 3.23 1.67
CA ALA A 111 13.33 4.01 1.20
C ALA A 111 12.77 5.15 0.33
N TRP A 112 12.68 6.35 0.90
CA TRP A 112 12.11 7.52 0.26
C TRP A 112 13.17 8.30 -0.52
N GLY A 113 13.08 8.31 -1.84
CA GLY A 113 14.10 8.91 -2.73
C GLY A 113 14.06 10.44 -2.85
N ARG A 114 13.28 11.13 -2.02
CA ARG A 114 13.22 12.60 -1.98
C ARG A 114 13.45 13.12 -0.56
N PRO A 115 14.69 13.09 -0.04
CA PRO A 115 14.98 13.25 1.39
C PRO A 115 14.66 14.64 1.94
N LYS A 116 14.53 15.66 1.08
CA LYS A 116 14.13 17.02 1.45
C LYS A 116 12.63 17.27 1.37
N SER A 117 11.85 16.27 0.95
CA SER A 117 10.41 16.37 0.76
C SER A 117 9.76 15.04 1.17
N VAL A 118 9.97 14.65 2.43
CA VAL A 118 9.27 13.51 3.04
C VAL A 118 7.82 13.94 3.32
N PRO A 119 6.82 13.26 2.75
CA PRO A 119 5.44 13.57 3.01
C PRO A 119 5.05 13.11 4.41
N THR A 120 4.10 13.82 5.01
CA THR A 120 3.62 13.50 6.37
C THR A 120 2.37 12.65 6.33
N THR A 121 1.69 12.67 5.19
CA THR A 121 0.63 11.75 4.79
C THR A 121 0.92 11.22 3.39
N TYR A 122 0.63 9.95 3.17
CA TYR A 122 0.75 9.31 1.86
C TYR A 122 -0.49 8.43 1.64
N ASP A 123 -1.17 8.62 0.51
CA ASP A 123 -2.36 7.86 0.16
C ASP A 123 -1.98 6.59 -0.59
N LEU A 124 -2.28 5.44 0.01
CA LEU A 124 -2.15 4.14 -0.63
C LEU A 124 -3.51 3.64 -1.06
N VAL A 125 -3.60 3.17 -2.31
CA VAL A 125 -4.81 2.58 -2.88
C VAL A 125 -4.61 1.09 -3.02
N PHE A 126 -5.53 0.31 -2.47
CA PHE A 126 -5.46 -1.16 -2.46
C PHE A 126 -6.72 -1.80 -3.07
N PRO A 127 -6.61 -3.01 -3.64
CA PRO A 127 -7.77 -3.82 -3.98
C PRO A 127 -8.61 -4.12 -2.73
N ARG A 128 -9.91 -3.84 -2.80
CA ARG A 128 -10.83 -4.08 -1.69
C ARG A 128 -11.19 -5.57 -1.51
N SER A 129 -11.13 -6.35 -2.59
CA SER A 129 -11.34 -7.79 -2.56
C SER A 129 -10.09 -8.48 -3.07
N MET A 130 -9.53 -9.38 -2.26
CA MET A 130 -8.38 -10.21 -2.64
C MET A 130 -8.80 -11.53 -3.30
N SER A 131 -10.10 -11.78 -3.50
CA SER A 131 -10.54 -12.86 -4.40
C SER A 131 -10.02 -12.63 -5.83
N LEU A 132 -9.79 -13.72 -6.58
CA LEU A 132 -9.39 -13.64 -7.99
C LEU A 132 -10.31 -12.71 -8.81
N ALA A 133 -11.62 -12.91 -8.71
CA ALA A 133 -12.60 -12.07 -9.42
C ALA A 133 -12.54 -10.60 -9.00
N GLY A 134 -12.23 -10.32 -7.72
CA GLY A 134 -12.03 -8.97 -7.21
C GLY A 134 -10.77 -8.32 -7.77
N GLN A 135 -9.66 -9.06 -7.84
CA GLN A 135 -8.41 -8.59 -8.43
C GLN A 135 -8.53 -8.37 -9.94
N GLU A 136 -9.24 -9.25 -10.66
CA GLU A 136 -9.58 -9.06 -12.08
C GLU A 136 -10.44 -7.81 -12.30
N THR A 137 -11.44 -7.59 -11.43
CA THR A 137 -12.30 -6.39 -11.49
C THR A 137 -11.49 -5.12 -11.22
N PHE A 138 -10.61 -5.15 -10.23
CA PHE A 138 -9.71 -4.03 -9.93
C PHE A 138 -8.81 -3.72 -11.13
N THR A 139 -8.17 -4.76 -11.67
CA THR A 139 -7.28 -4.66 -12.83
C THR A 139 -8.03 -4.10 -14.04
N ALA A 140 -9.19 -4.67 -14.40
CA ALA A 140 -10.00 -4.19 -15.52
C ALA A 140 -10.41 -2.72 -15.37
N LYS A 141 -10.68 -2.27 -14.14
CA LYS A 141 -11.06 -0.88 -13.84
C LYS A 141 -9.89 0.10 -14.05
N TYR A 142 -8.68 -0.27 -13.64
CA TYR A 142 -7.58 0.68 -13.49
C TYR A 142 -6.46 0.54 -14.54
N LYS A 143 -6.30 -0.64 -15.16
CA LYS A 143 -5.16 -0.92 -16.06
C LYS A 143 -5.04 0.00 -17.28
N GLY A 144 -6.13 0.65 -17.70
CA GLY A 144 -6.13 1.56 -18.84
C GLY A 144 -5.79 3.01 -18.52
N LYS A 145 -5.68 3.39 -17.24
CA LYS A 145 -5.54 4.81 -16.82
C LYS A 145 -4.62 5.05 -15.64
N CYS A 146 -4.47 4.06 -14.76
CA CYS A 146 -3.78 4.21 -13.48
C CYS A 146 -2.56 3.30 -13.44
N VAL A 147 -1.81 3.23 -14.54
CA VAL A 147 -0.59 2.42 -14.65
C VAL A 147 0.56 3.29 -15.13
N GLU A 148 1.78 2.81 -14.93
CA GLU A 148 2.99 3.44 -15.44
C GLU A 148 2.89 3.77 -16.94
N GLU A 149 3.44 4.92 -17.32
CA GLU A 149 3.49 5.32 -18.72
C GLU A 149 4.34 4.32 -19.52
N GLY A 150 3.75 3.77 -20.59
CA GLY A 150 4.42 2.76 -21.41
C GLY A 150 4.26 1.32 -20.90
N ALA A 151 3.52 1.10 -19.81
CA ALA A 151 3.09 -0.24 -19.41
C ALA A 151 2.26 -0.86 -20.55
N HIS A 152 2.62 -2.08 -20.93
CA HIS A 152 1.94 -2.87 -21.95
C HIS A 152 1.61 -4.23 -21.37
N ASP A 153 0.52 -4.83 -21.86
CA ASP A 153 0.08 -6.17 -21.46
C ASP A 153 -0.22 -6.32 -19.95
N VAL A 154 -0.62 -5.24 -19.28
CA VAL A 154 -1.00 -5.26 -17.86
C VAL A 154 -2.22 -6.18 -17.63
N ASP A 155 -2.02 -7.16 -16.76
CA ASP A 155 -2.98 -8.17 -16.33
C ASP A 155 -3.00 -8.28 -14.80
N VAL A 156 -3.76 -9.24 -14.28
CA VAL A 156 -3.98 -9.38 -12.83
C VAL A 156 -2.69 -9.70 -12.07
N ASP A 157 -1.74 -10.38 -12.72
CA ASP A 157 -0.49 -10.85 -12.11
C ASP A 157 0.61 -9.77 -12.10
N SER A 158 0.51 -8.79 -13.00
CA SER A 158 1.45 -7.67 -13.17
C SER A 158 0.91 -6.34 -12.60
N MET A 159 -0.40 -6.21 -12.43
CA MET A 159 -1.07 -4.96 -12.03
C MET A 159 -0.43 -4.28 -10.81
N TRP A 160 -0.05 -5.02 -9.76
CA TRP A 160 0.54 -4.47 -8.53
C TRP A 160 1.85 -3.70 -8.78
N TYR A 161 2.64 -4.11 -9.78
CA TYR A 161 3.93 -3.53 -10.11
C TYR A 161 3.76 -2.25 -10.94
N ASP A 162 2.80 -2.24 -11.85
CA ASP A 162 2.55 -1.13 -12.77
C ASP A 162 1.55 -0.10 -12.24
N PHE A 163 0.79 -0.41 -11.20
CA PHE A 163 -0.25 0.49 -10.68
C PHE A 163 0.33 1.82 -10.15
N ARG A 164 -0.14 2.92 -10.73
CA ARG A 164 0.16 4.33 -10.40
C ARG A 164 -1.18 5.11 -10.44
N PRO A 165 -1.97 5.11 -9.36
CA PRO A 165 -3.27 5.79 -9.30
C PRO A 165 -3.18 7.31 -9.29
#